data_AF-A0A924XV13-F1
#
_entry.id   AF-A0A924XV13-F1
#
_cell.length_a   1.000
_cell.length_b   1.000
_cell.length_c   1.000
_cell.angle_alpha   90.00
_cell.angle_beta   90.00
_cell.angle_gamma   90.00
#
_symmetry.space_group_name_H-M   'P 1'
#
loop_
_entity.id
_entity.type
_entity.pdbx_description
1 polymer ?
#
loop_
_entity_poly.entity_id
_entity_poly.type
_entity_poly.pdbx_seq_one_letter_code
_entity_poly.pdbx_strand_id
1 'polypeptide(L)' 'MNEIPDTLPALLAQRANAAAPALIDRGRQVSFLELADESRRVAQGLRGLGVQPGDRVA' A
#
# COMPACT_ATOMS: atom_id res chain seq x y z
N MET A 1 10.64 12.50 -18.55
CA MET A 1 10.91 12.64 -17.10
C MET A 1 10.00 11.66 -16.40
N ASN A 2 10.53 10.74 -15.58
CA ASN A 2 9.65 9.92 -14.73
C ASN A 2 9.13 10.82 -13.60
N GLU A 3 7.84 11.18 -13.63
CA GLU A 3 7.20 11.83 -12.49
C GLU A 3 7.24 10.89 -11.30
N ILE A 4 7.76 11.39 -10.17
CA ILE A 4 7.71 10.68 -8.90
C ILE A 4 6.31 10.92 -8.33
N PRO A 5 5.54 9.88 -7.97
CA PRO A 5 4.21 10.08 -7.39
C PRO A 5 4.24 10.89 -6.11
N ASP A 6 3.24 11.76 -5.94
CA ASP A 6 3.11 12.65 -4.78
C ASP A 6 2.73 11.93 -3.47
N THR A 7 2.53 10.60 -3.52
CA THR A 7 2.18 9.81 -2.34
C THR A 7 2.96 8.50 -2.29
N LEU A 8 3.37 8.10 -1.08
CA LEU A 8 4.05 6.83 -0.85
C LEU A 8 3.22 5.60 -1.32
N PRO A 9 1.89 5.52 -1.09
CA PRO A 9 1.09 4.42 -1.62
C PRO A 9 1.13 4.31 -3.16
N ALA A 10 1.14 5.43 -3.88
CA ALA A 10 1.24 5.42 -5.34
C ALA A 10 2.63 4.95 -5.81
N LEU A 11 3.70 5.34 -5.13
CA LEU A 11 5.06 4.84 -5.40
C LEU A 11 5.16 3.32 -5.21
N LEU A 12 4.55 2.79 -4.15
CA LEU A 12 4.52 1.35 -3.88
C LEU A 12 3.68 0.59 -4.92
N ALA A 13 2.56 1.17 -5.37
CA ALA A 13 1.71 0.55 -6.40
C ALA A 13 2.44 0.38 -7.75
N GLN A 14 3.37 1.27 -8.11
CA GLN A 14 4.19 1.10 -9.32
C GLN A 14 5.11 -0.14 -9.26
N ARG A 15 5.41 -0.63 -8.06
CA ARG A 15 6.22 -1.83 -7.83
C ARG A 15 5.40 -3.11 -7.84
N ALA A 16 4.10 -3.09 -8.15
CA ALA A 16 3.22 -4.26 -8.09
C ALA A 16 3.76 -5.51 -8.80
N ASN A 17 4.48 -5.34 -9.91
CA ASN A 17 5.08 -6.42 -10.69
C ASN A 17 6.55 -6.72 -10.33
N ALA A 18 7.08 -6.11 -9.26
CA ALA A 18 8.44 -6.40 -8.81
C ALA A 18 8.53 -7.84 -8.32
N ALA A 19 9.55 -8.57 -8.77
CA ALA A 19 9.78 -9.96 -8.40
C ALA A 19 10.24 -10.15 -6.94
N ALA A 20 10.78 -9.08 -6.32
CA ALA A 20 11.22 -9.12 -4.93
C ALA A 20 10.02 -9.04 -3.96
N PRO A 21 10.09 -9.72 -2.80
CA PRO A 21 9.06 -9.59 -1.78
C PRO A 21 9.02 -8.15 -1.23
N ALA A 22 7.82 -7.66 -0.95
CA ALA A 22 7.60 -6.39 -0.26
C ALA A 22 7.80 -6.52 1.25
N LEU A 23 7.41 -7.67 1.82
CA LEU A 23 7.56 -7.98 3.24
C LEU A 23 7.80 -9.48 3.44
N ILE A 24 8.46 -9.84 4.54
CA ILE A 24 8.58 -11.22 5.02
C ILE A 24 8.06 -11.25 6.47
N ASP A 25 7.03 -12.05 6.74
CA ASP A 25 6.48 -12.30 8.09
C ASP A 25 6.62 -13.79 8.42
N ARG A 26 7.48 -14.12 9.40
CA ARG A 26 7.73 -15.51 9.84
C ARG A 26 7.98 -16.50 8.69
N GLY A 27 8.74 -16.07 7.68
CA GLY A 27 9.06 -16.90 6.50
C GLY A 27 8.01 -16.87 5.39
N ARG A 28 6.82 -16.29 5.64
CA ARG A 28 5.84 -16.01 4.58
C ARG A 28 6.26 -14.75 3.83
N GLN A 29 6.43 -14.88 2.52
CA GLN A 29 6.68 -13.75 1.64
C GLN A 29 5.35 -13.09 1.24
N VAL A 30 5.36 -11.76 1.14
CA VAL A 30 4.24 -10.96 0.63
C VAL A 30 4.77 -10.17 -0.55
N SER A 31 4.16 -10.33 -1.72
CA SER A 31 4.47 -9.56 -2.92
C SER A 31 3.96 -8.12 -2.81
N PHE A 32 4.47 -7.23 -3.67
CA PHE A 32 3.96 -5.86 -3.76
C PHE A 32 2.48 -5.81 -4.20
N LEU A 33 2.04 -6.74 -5.05
CA LEU A 33 0.64 -6.84 -5.45
C LEU A 33 -0.27 -7.19 -4.26
N GLU A 34 0.08 -8.23 -3.51
CA GLU A 34 -0.68 -8.63 -2.30
C GLU A 34 -0.70 -7.51 -1.27
N LEU A 35 0.44 -6.86 -0.99
CA LEU A 35 0.49 -5.72 -0.08
C LEU A 35 -0.45 -4.60 -0.52
N ALA A 36 -0.45 -4.27 -1.82
CA ALA A 36 -1.31 -3.22 -2.35
C ALA A 36 -2.80 -3.58 -2.22
N ASP A 37 -3.16 -4.84 -2.47
CA ASP A 37 -4.55 -5.30 -2.36
C ASP A 37 -5.05 -5.31 -0.92
N GLU A 38 -4.25 -5.82 0.03
CA GLU A 38 -4.57 -5.73 1.47
C GLU A 38 -4.71 -4.27 1.92
N SER A 39 -3.76 -3.42 1.52
CA SER A 39 -3.75 -1.99 1.89
C SER A 39 -4.98 -1.27 1.35
N ARG A 40 -5.43 -1.59 0.12
CA ARG A 40 -6.66 -1.03 -0.46
C ARG A 40 -7.89 -1.42 0.34
N ARG A 41 -7.98 -2.66 0.82
CA ARG A 41 -9.12 -3.11 1.64
C ARG A 41 -9.18 -2.37 2.98
N VAL A 42 -8.03 -2.24 3.66
CA VAL A 42 -7.95 -1.45 4.91
C VAL A 42 -8.33 0.02 4.62
N ALA A 43 -7.79 0.62 3.56
CA ALA A 43 -8.08 2.00 3.19
C ALA A 43 -9.58 2.23 2.88
N GLN A 44 -10.26 1.27 2.24
CA GLN A 44 -11.70 1.33 2.01
C GLN A 44 -12.48 1.29 3.33
N GLY A 45 -12.09 0.42 4.27
CA GLY A 45 -12.68 0.37 5.61
C GLY A 45 -12.52 1.69 6.37
N LEU A 46 -11.31 2.25 6.38
CA LEU A 46 -11.01 3.53 7.03
C LEU A 46 -11.80 4.69 6.40
N ARG A 47 -11.92 4.73 5.07
CA ARG A 47 -12.77 5.71 4.38
C ARG A 47 -14.23 5.56 4.77
N GLY A 48 -14.72 4.33 4.91
CA GLY A 48 -16.08 4.06 5.40
C GLY A 48 -16.33 4.55 6.83
N LEU A 49 -15.30 4.58 7.67
CA LEU A 49 -15.33 5.17 9.01
C LEU A 49 -15.19 6.70 9.02
N GLY A 50 -14.99 7.33 7.86
CA GLY A 50 -14.92 8.77 7.70
C GLY A 50 -13.51 9.36 7.67
N VAL A 51 -12.45 8.55 7.71
CA VAL A 51 -11.04 9.02 7.70
C VAL A 51 -10.73 9.84 6.45
N GLN A 52 -10.15 11.03 6.64
CA GLN A 52 -9.76 12.00 5.63
C GLN A 52 -8.24 12.29 5.63
N PRO A 53 -7.71 12.91 4.55
CA PRO A 53 -6.35 13.44 4.56
C PRO A 53 -6.13 14.41 5.74
N GLY A 54 -5.06 14.19 6.50
CA GLY A 54 -4.73 14.97 7.70
C GLY A 54 -5.18 14.32 9.01
N ASP A 55 -6.09 13.35 8.95
CA ASP A 55 -6.50 12.58 10.13
C ASP A 55 -5.38 11.65 10.60
N ARG A 56 -5.41 11.36 11.90
CA ARG A 56 -4.47 10.43 12.55
C ARG A 56 -5.25 9.19 12.99
N VAL A 57 -4.76 8.03 12.60
CA VAL A 57 -5.30 6.71 12.98
C VAL A 57 -4.27 6.04 13.89
N ALA A 58 -4.73 5.47 15.01
CA ALA A 58 -3.87 4.78 15.99
C ALA A 58 -3.46 3.38 15.54
#